data_AF-A0A830F8B7-F1
#
_entry.id   AF-A0A830F8B7-F1
#
_cell.length_a   1.000
_cell.length_b   1.000
_cell.length_c   1.000
_cell.angle_alpha   90.00
_cell.angle_beta   90.00
_cell.angle_gamma   90.00
#
_symmetry.space_group_name_H-M   'P 1'
#
loop_
_entity.id
_entity.type
_entity.pdbx_description
1 polymer ?
#
loop_
_entity_poly.entity_id
_entity_poly.type
_entity_poly.pdbx_seq_one_letter_code
_entity_poly.pdbx_strand_id
1 'polypeptide(L)'
;MAFPEAFLTTDAQSPVMTAYTATVTVRLKRGVLDPEAETTKRALERLGFELDALRSADRFELDLDADDADDAAERATEMADRLLANPTIHDYDVEVEARE
;
A
#
# COMPACT_ATOMS: atom_id res chain seq x y z
N MET A 1 -28.93 -46.03 29.94
CA MET A 1 -29.21 -44.82 30.74
C MET A 1 -27.88 -44.13 30.97
N ALA A 2 -27.74 -42.92 30.41
CA ALA A 2 -26.71 -41.87 30.62
C ALA A 2 -25.20 -42.24 30.65
N PHE A 3 -24.49 -41.83 29.59
CA PHE A 3 -23.06 -41.48 29.59
C PHE A 3 -22.92 -39.95 29.55
N PRO A 4 -21.82 -39.37 30.08
CA PRO A 4 -21.76 -37.98 30.54
C PRO A 4 -21.48 -36.95 29.43
N GLU A 5 -21.85 -35.71 29.72
CA GLU A 5 -21.61 -34.51 28.91
C GLU A 5 -20.11 -34.27 28.68
N ALA A 6 -19.68 -34.38 27.43
CA ALA A 6 -18.36 -33.98 26.99
C ALA A 6 -18.37 -32.47 26.70
N PHE A 7 -17.68 -31.75 27.57
CA PHE A 7 -17.20 -30.38 27.44
C PHE A 7 -16.38 -30.19 26.14
N LEU A 8 -16.51 -28.99 25.56
CA LEU A 8 -15.56 -28.30 24.66
C LEU A 8 -15.46 -28.79 23.21
N THR A 9 -15.86 -27.93 22.28
CA THR A 9 -14.97 -27.49 21.18
C THR A 9 -15.44 -26.12 20.69
N THR A 10 -14.63 -25.12 21.02
CA THR A 10 -14.32 -23.91 20.26
C THR A 10 -15.50 -23.19 19.61
N ASP A 11 -15.99 -22.16 20.32
CA ASP A 11 -16.52 -20.96 19.69
C ASP A 11 -15.38 -20.41 18.81
N ALA A 12 -15.40 -20.74 17.52
CA ALA A 12 -14.54 -20.11 16.54
C ALA A 12 -15.05 -18.68 16.41
N GLN A 13 -14.58 -17.79 17.29
CA GLN A 13 -14.60 -16.36 17.02
C GLN A 13 -13.86 -16.17 15.69
N SER A 14 -14.61 -16.02 14.60
CA SER A 14 -14.09 -15.38 13.40
C SER A 14 -13.38 -14.11 13.85
N PRO A 15 -12.11 -13.88 13.49
CA PRO A 15 -11.44 -12.67 13.90
C PRO A 15 -12.26 -11.48 13.41
N VAL A 16 -12.43 -10.48 14.29
CA VAL A 16 -13.10 -9.24 13.92
C VAL A 16 -12.18 -8.53 12.93
N MET A 17 -12.42 -8.78 11.64
CA MET A 17 -11.70 -8.08 10.58
C MET A 17 -12.10 -6.61 10.65
N THR A 18 -11.11 -5.75 10.86
CA THR A 18 -11.28 -4.30 10.88
C THR A 18 -11.00 -3.77 9.48
N ALA A 19 -11.75 -2.74 9.07
CA ALA A 19 -11.53 -2.09 7.79
C ALA A 19 -10.34 -1.13 7.88
N TYR A 20 -9.46 -1.17 6.88
CA TYR A 20 -8.30 -0.32 6.75
C TYR A 20 -8.22 0.27 5.34
N THR A 21 -7.57 1.41 5.21
CA THR A 21 -7.10 1.95 3.93
C THR A 21 -5.58 1.91 3.94
N ALA A 22 -5.00 1.11 3.04
CA ALA A 22 -3.57 1.08 2.78
C ALA A 22 -3.24 1.96 1.57
N THR A 23 -2.35 2.93 1.76
CA THR A 23 -1.80 3.77 0.69
C THR A 23 -0.43 3.24 0.28
N VAL A 24 -0.30 2.83 -0.98
CA VAL A 24 0.99 2.43 -1.58
C VAL A 24 1.46 3.54 -2.51
N THR A 25 2.60 4.15 -2.19
CA THR A 25 3.21 5.19 -3.04
C THR A 25 4.41 4.60 -3.78
N VAL A 26 4.30 4.44 -5.10
CA VAL A 26 5.34 3.86 -5.97
C VAL A 26 6.07 4.96 -6.73
N ARG A 27 7.41 4.92 -6.75
CA ARG A 27 8.27 5.95 -7.37
C ARG A 27 9.44 5.31 -8.09
N LEU A 28 9.94 5.97 -9.13
CA LEU A 28 11.18 5.56 -9.78
C LEU A 28 12.37 5.68 -8.81
N LYS A 29 13.21 4.64 -8.80
CA LYS A 29 14.47 4.59 -8.05
C LYS A 29 15.37 5.77 -8.40
N ARG A 30 16.18 6.20 -7.43
CA ARG A 30 17.19 7.24 -7.68
C ARG A 30 18.13 6.84 -8.81
N GLY A 31 18.33 7.75 -9.77
CA GLY A 31 19.17 7.52 -10.95
C GLY A 31 18.43 6.92 -12.15
N VAL A 32 17.20 6.43 -11.98
CA VAL A 32 16.34 6.09 -13.11
C VAL A 32 15.78 7.38 -13.71
N LEU A 33 15.88 7.49 -15.04
CA LEU A 33 15.37 8.64 -15.78
C LEU A 33 13.85 8.55 -15.87
N ASP A 34 13.19 9.66 -15.59
CA ASP A 34 11.75 9.85 -15.75
C ASP A 34 11.51 10.91 -16.87
N PRO A 35 11.29 10.48 -18.12
CA PRO A 35 11.08 11.40 -19.24
C PRO A 35 9.82 12.27 -19.10
N GLU A 36 8.81 11.76 -18.41
CA GLU A 36 7.54 12.45 -18.21
C GLU A 36 7.69 13.56 -17.17
N ALA A 37 8.34 13.27 -16.04
CA ALA A 37 8.67 14.28 -15.04
C ALA A 37 9.56 15.39 -15.61
N GLU A 38 10.56 15.05 -16.43
CA GLU A 38 11.43 16.04 -17.06
C GLU A 38 10.65 16.93 -18.04
N THR A 39 9.71 16.36 -18.81
CA THR A 39 8.86 17.12 -19.72
C THR A 39 7.96 18.09 -18.94
N THR A 40 7.35 17.61 -17.87
CA THR A 40 6.50 18.42 -16.98
C THR A 40 7.30 19.53 -16.29
N LYS A 41 8.51 19.24 -15.80
CA LYS A 41 9.41 20.22 -15.20
C LYS A 41 9.71 21.37 -16.18
N ARG A 42 10.09 21.04 -17.41
CA ARG A 42 10.35 22.06 -18.45
C ARG A 42 9.12 22.88 -18.79
N ALA A 43 7.94 22.27 -18.76
CA ALA A 43 6.69 23.00 -18.97
C ALA A 43 6.46 24.02 -17.83
N LEU A 44 6.69 23.63 -16.58
CA LEU A 44 6.59 24.53 -15.41
C LEU A 44 7.63 25.65 -15.46
N GLU A 45 8.87 25.38 -15.85
CA GLU A 45 9.91 26.39 -16.04
C GLU A 45 9.53 27.44 -17.09
N ARG A 46 8.90 27.03 -18.19
CA ARG A 46 8.39 27.95 -19.22
C ARG A 46 7.26 28.84 -18.72
N LEU A 47 6.53 28.41 -17.69
CA LEU A 47 5.51 29.20 -17.01
C LEU A 47 6.09 30.13 -15.94
N GLY A 48 7.42 30.10 -15.72
CA GLY A 48 8.12 30.96 -14.78
C GLY A 48 8.32 30.37 -13.38
N PHE A 49 8.06 29.07 -13.18
CA PHE A 49 8.33 28.39 -11.92
C PHE A 49 9.75 27.80 -11.90
N GLU A 50 10.55 28.16 -10.90
CA GLU A 50 11.88 27.60 -10.69
C GLU A 50 11.78 26.34 -9.82
N LEU A 51 12.38 25.23 -10.29
CA LEU A 51 12.33 23.92 -9.65
C LEU A 51 13.70 23.25 -9.66
N ASP A 52 14.17 22.82 -8.49
CA ASP A 52 15.41 22.04 -8.39
C ASP A 52 15.23 20.62 -8.99
N ALA A 53 14.09 19.99 -8.71
CA ALA A 53 13.76 18.67 -9.23
C ALA A 53 12.25 18.46 -9.30
N LEU A 54 11.82 17.58 -10.21
CA LEU A 54 10.47 17.05 -10.27
C LEU A 54 10.56 15.52 -10.33
N ARG A 55 9.68 14.84 -9.61
CA ARG A 55 9.53 13.37 -9.62
C ARG A 55 8.05 13.04 -9.74
N SER A 56 7.72 12.06 -10.56
CA SER A 56 6.39 11.47 -10.55
C SER A 56 6.33 10.35 -9.50
N ALA A 57 5.13 10.09 -9.02
CA ALA A 57 4.81 9.02 -8.10
C ALA A 57 3.39 8.54 -8.39
N ASP A 58 3.18 7.22 -8.39
CA ASP A 58 1.86 6.63 -8.42
C ASP A 58 1.40 6.36 -6.99
N ARG A 59 0.14 6.71 -6.68
CA ARG A 59 -0.49 6.46 -5.38
C ARG A 59 -1.66 5.51 -5.58
N PHE A 60 -1.62 4.37 -4.90
CA PHE A 60 -2.70 3.39 -4.87
C PHE A 60 -3.33 3.38 -3.49
N GLU A 61 -4.65 3.56 -3.42
CA GLU A 61 -5.41 3.46 -2.17
C GLU A 61 -6.22 2.16 -2.21
N LEU A 62 -5.97 1.31 -1.21
CA LEU A 62 -6.48 -0.05 -1.12
C LEU A 62 -7.33 -0.14 0.14
N ASP A 63 -8.64 -0.29 -0.04
CA ASP A 63 -9.53 -0.60 1.08
C ASP A 63 -9.49 -2.13 1.33
N LEU A 64 -9.12 -2.52 2.54
CA LEU A 64 -8.85 -3.90 2.92
C LEU A 64 -9.49 -4.22 4.28
N ASP A 65 -10.07 -5.40 4.42
CA ASP A 65 -10.39 -5.97 5.73
C ASP A 65 -9.17 -6.77 6.22
N ALA A 66 -8.73 -6.50 7.45
CA ALA A 66 -7.56 -7.15 8.05
C ALA A 66 -7.74 -7.38 9.56
N ASP A 67 -6.97 -8.32 10.10
CA ASP A 67 -7.05 -8.64 11.54
C ASP A 67 -6.51 -7.48 12.40
N ASP A 68 -5.48 -6.81 11.91
CA ASP A 68 -4.89 -5.61 12.49
C ASP A 68 -4.14 -4.79 11.41
N ALA A 69 -3.53 -3.67 11.82
CA ALA A 69 -2.82 -2.78 10.90
C ALA A 69 -1.55 -3.41 10.29
N ASP A 70 -0.88 -4.32 10.99
CA ASP A 70 0.31 -5.01 10.49
C ASP A 70 -0.09 -6.03 9.41
N ASP A 71 -1.19 -6.77 9.61
CA ASP A 71 -1.76 -7.67 8.58
C ASP A 71 -2.19 -6.89 7.32
N ALA A 72 -2.83 -5.72 7.48
CA ALA A 72 -3.15 -4.84 6.36
C ALA A 72 -1.89 -4.36 5.62
N ALA A 73 -0.83 -4.01 6.34
CA ALA A 73 0.44 -3.57 5.77
C ALA A 73 1.16 -4.70 5.01
N GLU A 74 1.18 -5.92 5.57
CA GLU A 74 1.79 -7.09 4.93
C GLU A 74 1.06 -7.43 3.62
N ARG A 75 -0.27 -7.41 3.63
CA ARG A 75 -1.10 -7.59 2.42
C ARG A 75 -0.82 -6.55 1.36
N ALA A 76 -0.80 -5.27 1.72
CA ALA A 76 -0.52 -4.19 0.78
C ALA A 76 0.91 -4.29 0.22
N THR A 77 1.88 -4.70 1.04
CA THR A 77 3.27 -4.97 0.62
C THR A 77 3.33 -6.12 -0.38
N GLU A 78 2.64 -7.23 -0.14
CA GLU A 78 2.56 -8.36 -1.07
C GLU A 78 1.95 -7.95 -2.42
N MET A 79 0.90 -7.12 -2.40
CA MET A 79 0.30 -6.56 -3.62
C MET A 79 1.28 -5.65 -4.37
N ALA A 80 2.03 -4.83 -3.64
CA ALA A 80 3.05 -3.95 -4.22
C ALA A 80 4.16 -4.73 -4.91
N ASP A 81 4.72 -5.73 -4.23
CA ASP A 81 5.80 -6.58 -4.75
C ASP A 81 5.38 -7.40 -5.97
N ARG A 82 4.12 -7.87 -6.00
CA ARG A 82 3.63 -8.73 -7.08
C ARG A 82 3.17 -7.97 -8.31
N LEU A 83 2.68 -6.74 -8.15
CA LEU A 83 2.01 -6.04 -9.25
C LEU A 83 2.27 -4.53 -9.29
N LEU A 84 2.12 -3.82 -8.18
CA LEU A 84 2.08 -2.34 -8.23
C LEU A 84 3.46 -1.74 -8.49
N ALA A 85 4.53 -2.39 -8.04
CA ALA A 85 5.90 -1.93 -8.19
C ALA A 85 6.74 -2.92 -9.01
N ASN A 86 7.54 -2.39 -9.94
CA ASN A 86 8.58 -3.19 -10.57
C ASN A 86 9.86 -3.08 -9.72
N PRO A 87 10.34 -4.18 -9.08
CA PRO A 87 11.46 -4.12 -8.14
C PRO A 87 12.79 -3.69 -8.78
N THR A 88 12.91 -3.75 -10.11
CA THR A 88 14.13 -3.32 -10.82
C THR A 88 14.26 -1.80 -10.84
N ILE A 89 13.14 -1.09 -11.00
CA ILE A 89 13.13 0.36 -11.31
C ILE A 89 12.32 1.20 -10.34
N HIS A 90 11.47 0.61 -9.50
CA HIS A 90 10.64 1.31 -8.53
C HIS A 90 11.09 1.03 -7.08
N ASP A 91 10.97 2.06 -6.24
CA ASP A 91 10.85 1.97 -4.79
C ASP A 91 9.39 2.26 -4.42
N TYR A 92 8.91 1.75 -3.28
CA TYR A 92 7.58 2.09 -2.77
C TYR A 92 7.56 2.21 -1.25
N ASP A 93 6.59 2.96 -0.73
CA ASP A 93 6.23 2.96 0.69
C ASP A 93 4.77 2.50 0.85
N VAL A 94 4.47 1.92 2.01
CA VAL A 94 3.11 1.54 2.42
C VAL A 94 2.76 2.26 3.71
N GLU A 95 1.63 2.93 3.72
CA GLU A 95 1.03 3.58 4.89
C GLU A 95 -0.35 2.96 5.12
N VAL A 96 -0.72 2.69 6.37
CA VAL A 96 -2.02 2.06 6.70
C VAL A 96 -2.75 2.88 7.75
N GLU A 97 -4.02 3.12 7.51
CA GLU A 97 -4.91 3.83 8.42
C GLU A 97 -6.18 3.00 8.67
N ALA A 98 -6.66 2.98 9.91
CA ALA A 98 -7.93 2.37 10.24
C ALA A 98 -9.08 3.18 9.62
N ARG A 99 -10.05 2.49 9.03
CA ARG A 99 -11.24 3.12 8.46
C ARG A 99 -12.33 3.16 9.53
N GLU A 100 -12.75 4.38 9.89
CA GLU A 100 -13.85 4.62 10.84
C GLU A 100 -15.22 4.16 10.33
#